data_AF-W4PA60-F1
#
_entry.id   AF-W4PA60-F1
#
_cell.length_a   1.000
_cell.length_b   1.000
_cell.length_c   1.000
_cell.angle_alpha   90.00
_cell.angle_beta   90.00
_cell.angle_gamma   90.00
#
_symmetry.space_group_name_H-M   'P 1'
#
loop_
_entity.id
_entity.type
_entity.pdbx_description
1 polymer ?
#
loop_
_entity_poly.entity_id
_entity_poly.type
_entity_poly.pdbx_seq_one_letter_code
_entity_poly.pdbx_strand_id
1 'polypeptide(L)'
;MHYDASLQIILVLPKEQHNVWKKLCREYAFEVEHQLADGGETRFHSVKNGLEFVQEPGLVAVHDGVRPFVSLEVIRRCYDLAAKRKAVIPVVDVFETLRVVTKDGSRTVNRAEYKLVQTPQVFDTELLKQAYRQDFNPLFTDDASVVEAMNIPFFSLKAIGKI
;
A
#
# COMPACT_ATOMS: atom_id res chain seq x y z
N MET A 1 -0.92 9.79 23.22
CA MET A 1 -0.25 9.00 22.17
C MET A 1 0.90 9.85 21.65
N HIS A 2 2.13 9.33 21.62
CA HIS A 2 3.25 10.05 21.03
C HIS A 2 3.23 9.78 19.52
N TYR A 3 2.57 10.66 18.77
CA TYR A 3 2.71 10.69 17.32
C TYR A 3 4.00 11.44 16.98
N ASP A 4 4.77 10.90 16.05
CA ASP A 4 5.90 11.62 15.49
C ASP A 4 5.34 12.78 14.66
N ALA A 5 5.58 14.02 15.09
CA ALA A 5 5.09 15.21 14.41
C ALA A 5 5.71 15.39 13.01
N SER A 6 6.75 14.64 12.67
CA SER A 6 7.34 14.60 11.32
C SER A 6 6.60 13.66 10.36
N LEU A 7 5.66 12.84 10.85
CA LEU A 7 4.91 11.92 10.01
C LEU A 7 4.00 12.70 9.05
N GLN A 8 4.22 12.54 7.75
CA GLN A 8 3.38 13.10 6.71
C GLN A 8 2.30 12.11 6.29
N ILE A 9 1.03 12.54 6.32
CA ILE A 9 -0.08 11.77 5.75
C ILE A 9 -0.49 12.41 4.43
N ILE A 10 -0.16 11.75 3.33
CA ILE A 10 -0.60 12.15 1.99
C ILE A 10 -1.88 11.38 1.68
N LEU A 11 -2.99 12.09 1.64
CA LEU A 11 -4.31 11.53 1.35
C LEU A 11 -4.66 11.78 -0.11
N VAL A 12 -4.68 10.71 -0.89
CA VAL A 12 -5.03 10.77 -2.31
C VAL A 12 -6.53 10.52 -2.47
N LEU A 13 -7.24 11.47 -3.04
CA LEU A 13 -8.69 11.40 -3.28
C LEU A 13 -9.05 11.95 -4.66
N PRO A 14 -10.18 11.52 -5.26
CA PRO A 14 -10.74 12.22 -6.41
C PRO A 14 -10.83 13.72 -6.14
N LYS A 15 -10.44 14.53 -7.12
CA LYS A 15 -10.29 15.99 -6.96
C LYS A 15 -11.58 16.65 -6.46
N GLU A 16 -12.71 16.15 -6.92
CA GLU A 16 -14.06 16.62 -6.57
C GLU A 16 -14.38 16.40 -5.08
N GLN A 17 -13.72 15.43 -4.44
CA GLN A 17 -13.91 15.08 -3.02
C GLN A 17 -13.03 15.91 -2.06
N HIS A 18 -12.09 16.72 -2.57
CA HIS A 18 -11.20 17.51 -1.70
C HIS A 18 -11.97 18.47 -0.80
N ASN A 19 -13.02 19.12 -1.33
CA ASN A 19 -13.84 20.03 -0.53
C ASN A 19 -14.68 19.29 0.51
N VAL A 20 -15.16 18.09 0.19
CA VAL A 20 -15.88 17.21 1.12
C VAL A 20 -14.94 16.82 2.26
N TRP A 21 -13.72 16.36 1.95
CA TRP A 21 -12.73 16.02 2.97
C TRP A 21 -12.39 17.19 3.88
N LYS A 22 -12.11 18.38 3.31
CA LYS A 22 -11.85 19.59 4.11
C LYS A 22 -13.03 19.97 5.02
N LYS A 23 -14.27 19.74 4.57
CA LYS A 23 -15.46 19.91 5.41
C LYS A 23 -15.47 18.92 6.56
N LEU A 24 -15.23 17.63 6.28
CA LEU A 24 -15.17 16.58 7.31
C LEU A 24 -14.08 16.87 8.35
N CYS A 25 -12.87 17.29 7.94
CA CYS A 25 -11.82 17.66 8.89
C CYS A 25 -12.25 18.78 9.86
N ARG A 26 -13.02 19.78 9.38
CA ARG A 26 -13.56 20.84 10.23
C ARG A 26 -14.70 20.34 11.12
N GLU A 27 -15.62 19.55 10.57
CA GLU A 27 -16.80 19.02 11.25
C GLU A 27 -16.42 18.09 12.41
N TYR A 28 -15.43 17.23 12.21
CA TYR A 28 -14.94 16.27 13.19
C TYR A 28 -13.67 16.71 13.92
N ALA A 29 -13.23 17.96 13.72
CA ALA A 29 -12.06 18.56 14.36
C ALA A 29 -10.79 17.69 14.31
N PHE A 30 -10.41 17.23 13.11
CA PHE A 30 -9.20 16.44 12.93
C PHE A 30 -7.95 17.29 13.22
N GLU A 31 -7.14 16.85 14.17
CA GLU A 31 -5.89 17.53 14.57
C GLU A 31 -4.69 17.11 13.70
N VAL A 32 -4.76 15.93 13.08
CA VAL A 32 -3.69 15.43 12.20
C VAL A 32 -3.80 16.06 10.82
N GLU A 33 -2.70 16.66 10.36
CA GLU A 33 -2.64 17.26 9.03
C GLU A 33 -2.66 16.18 7.94
N HIS A 34 -3.47 16.43 6.91
CA HIS A 34 -3.56 15.58 5.72
C HIS A 34 -3.19 16.42 4.50
N GLN A 35 -2.09 16.10 3.84
CA GLN A 35 -1.73 16.70 2.56
C GLN A 35 -2.55 16.04 1.46
N LEU A 36 -3.35 16.82 0.73
CA LEU A 36 -4.20 16.28 -0.33
C LEU A 36 -3.44 16.15 -1.64
N ALA A 37 -3.58 15.00 -2.28
CA ALA A 37 -3.14 14.76 -3.66
C ALA A 37 -4.35 14.39 -4.54
N ASP A 38 -4.28 14.74 -5.82
CA ASP A 38 -5.29 14.38 -6.80
C ASP A 38 -5.21 12.87 -7.10
N GLY A 39 -6.34 12.17 -7.01
CA GLY A 39 -6.47 10.80 -7.49
C GLY A 39 -6.30 10.70 -9.00
N GLY A 40 -5.93 9.51 -9.47
CA GLY A 40 -5.84 9.20 -10.89
C GLY A 40 -6.88 8.18 -11.34
N GLU A 41 -6.79 7.78 -12.61
CA GLU A 41 -7.73 6.84 -13.24
C GLU A 41 -7.75 5.45 -12.59
N THR A 42 -6.61 5.03 -12.02
CA THR A 42 -6.45 3.73 -11.35
C THR A 42 -5.70 3.90 -10.04
N ARG A 43 -5.68 2.85 -9.21
CA ARG A 43 -4.88 2.83 -7.97
C ARG A 43 -3.41 3.17 -8.23
N PHE A 44 -2.84 2.65 -9.32
CA PHE A 44 -1.47 2.97 -9.74
C PHE A 44 -1.26 4.47 -9.92
N HIS A 45 -2.12 5.14 -10.68
CA HIS A 45 -2.02 6.58 -10.93
C HIS A 45 -2.21 7.40 -9.64
N SER A 46 -3.15 7.00 -8.78
CA SER A 46 -3.36 7.66 -7.49
C SER A 46 -2.12 7.56 -6.59
N VAL A 47 -1.53 6.37 -6.44
CA VAL A 47 -0.29 6.22 -5.65
C VAL A 47 0.86 6.99 -6.28
N LYS A 48 0.99 6.97 -7.61
CA LYS A 48 2.00 7.76 -8.34
C LYS A 48 1.90 9.25 -7.99
N ASN A 49 0.71 9.83 -8.07
CA ASN A 49 0.47 11.24 -7.73
C ASN A 49 0.79 11.52 -6.24
N GLY A 50 0.44 10.61 -5.33
CA GLY A 50 0.79 10.73 -3.92
C GLY A 50 2.31 10.75 -3.68
N LEU A 51 3.05 9.89 -4.39
CA LEU A 51 4.51 9.79 -4.27
C LEU A 51 5.27 11.04 -4.75
N GLU A 52 4.65 11.91 -5.56
CA GLU A 52 5.23 13.19 -5.96
C GLU A 52 5.40 14.15 -4.77
N PHE A 53 4.59 14.00 -3.72
CA PHE A 53 4.66 14.82 -2.51
C PHE A 53 5.70 14.34 -1.50
N VAL A 54 6.13 13.08 -1.59
CA VAL A 54 7.22 12.57 -0.76
C VAL A 54 8.52 13.21 -1.24
N GLN A 55 9.18 14.05 -0.43
CA GLN A 55 10.43 14.71 -0.83
C GLN A 55 11.67 14.01 -0.24
N GLU A 56 11.59 13.63 1.02
CA GLU A 56 12.73 13.11 1.78
C GLU A 56 12.96 11.60 1.58
N PRO A 57 14.22 11.14 1.62
CA PRO A 57 14.54 9.72 1.67
C PRO A 57 14.07 9.11 3.01
N GLY A 58 13.60 7.87 2.97
CA GLY A 58 13.10 7.19 4.15
C GLY A 58 12.21 6.00 3.82
N LEU A 59 11.19 5.77 4.66
CA LEU A 59 10.19 4.73 4.44
C LEU A 59 8.82 5.35 4.19
N VAL A 60 8.09 4.81 3.22
CA VAL A 60 6.71 5.18 2.90
C VAL A 60 5.81 3.97 3.08
N ALA A 61 4.65 4.18 3.70
CA ALA A 61 3.58 3.20 3.78
C ALA A 61 2.45 3.60 2.83
N VAL A 62 2.04 2.68 1.96
CA VAL A 62 0.83 2.82 1.16
C VAL A 62 -0.28 2.01 1.82
N HIS A 63 -1.37 2.67 2.19
CA HIS A 63 -2.50 2.08 2.90
C HIS A 63 -3.82 2.40 2.24
N ASP A 64 -4.71 1.41 2.15
CA ASP A 64 -6.04 1.63 1.60
C ASP A 64 -6.95 2.25 2.66
N GLY A 65 -7.51 3.44 2.38
CA GLY A 65 -8.37 4.16 3.33
C GLY A 65 -9.64 3.41 3.78
N VAL A 66 -10.03 2.34 3.08
CA VAL A 66 -11.17 1.47 3.43
C VAL A 66 -10.84 0.44 4.51
N ARG A 67 -9.60 0.39 5.04
CA ARG A 67 -9.13 -0.61 6.03
C ARG A 67 -8.79 0.02 7.39
N PRO A 68 -9.76 0.61 8.11
CA PRO A 68 -9.50 1.47 9.27
C PRO A 68 -8.95 0.76 10.52
N PHE A 69 -8.93 -0.58 10.56
CA PHE A 69 -8.64 -1.37 11.77
C PHE A 69 -7.30 -2.11 11.74
N VAL A 70 -6.30 -1.58 11.02
CA VAL A 70 -4.95 -2.15 11.09
C VAL A 70 -4.37 -2.00 12.50
N SER A 71 -3.77 -3.06 13.03
CA SER A 71 -3.15 -3.04 14.35
C SER A 71 -1.82 -2.26 14.37
N LEU A 72 -1.53 -1.59 15.50
CA LEU A 72 -0.26 -0.91 15.71
C LEU A 72 0.94 -1.86 15.61
N GLU A 73 0.76 -3.13 15.99
CA GLU A 73 1.80 -4.15 15.88
C GLU A 73 2.17 -4.42 14.41
N VAL A 74 1.17 -4.57 13.53
CA VAL A 74 1.41 -4.77 12.09
C VAL A 74 2.13 -3.58 11.50
N ILE A 75 1.68 -2.35 11.79
CA ILE A 75 2.34 -1.12 11.32
C ILE A 75 3.80 -1.11 11.76
N ARG A 76 4.06 -1.27 13.07
CA ARG A 76 5.42 -1.25 13.63
C ARG A 76 6.32 -2.30 12.98
N ARG A 77 5.82 -3.53 12.84
CA ARG A 77 6.58 -4.64 12.25
C ARG A 77 6.88 -4.41 10.76
N CYS A 78 5.95 -3.82 10.01
CA CYS A 78 6.20 -3.44 8.63
C CYS A 78 7.37 -2.45 8.53
N TYR A 79 7.34 -1.36 9.30
CA TYR A 79 8.42 -0.35 9.31
C TYR A 79 9.75 -0.93 9.78
N ASP A 80 9.77 -1.68 10.90
CA ASP A 80 10.98 -2.29 11.47
C ASP A 80 11.68 -3.24 10.47
N LEU A 81 10.90 -3.98 9.68
CA LEU A 81 11.41 -4.89 8.66
C LEU A 81 11.80 -4.15 7.38
N ALA A 82 11.00 -3.16 6.96
CA ALA A 82 11.26 -2.38 5.74
C ALA A 82 12.57 -1.59 5.87
N ALA A 83 12.90 -1.08 7.06
CA ALA A 83 14.20 -0.47 7.35
C ALA A 83 15.41 -1.37 7.01
N LYS A 84 15.22 -2.69 7.02
CA LYS A 84 16.28 -3.69 6.76
C LYS A 84 16.17 -4.34 5.38
N ARG A 85 14.97 -4.36 4.80
CA ARG A 85 14.64 -5.14 3.59
C ARG A 85 14.15 -4.31 2.42
N LYS A 86 13.95 -3.00 2.61
CA LYS A 86 13.45 -2.02 1.63
C LYS A 86 12.04 -2.24 1.09
N ALA A 87 11.48 -3.44 1.17
CA ALA A 87 10.12 -3.74 0.74
C ALA A 87 9.48 -4.80 1.64
N VAL A 88 8.37 -4.48 2.29
CA VAL A 88 7.64 -5.37 3.20
C VAL A 88 6.15 -5.18 3.02
N ILE A 89 5.43 -6.29 2.89
CA ILE A 89 3.96 -6.27 2.87
C ILE A 89 3.37 -7.28 3.86
N PRO A 90 2.30 -6.91 4.56
CA PRO A 90 1.56 -7.83 5.40
C PRO A 90 0.72 -8.76 4.53
N VAL A 91 0.65 -10.03 4.94
CA VAL A 91 -0.17 -11.03 4.25
C VAL A 91 -0.82 -11.95 5.27
N VAL A 92 -1.98 -12.49 4.91
CA VAL A 92 -2.69 -13.46 5.75
C VAL A 92 -2.93 -14.76 5.01
N ASP A 93 -3.13 -15.84 5.77
CA ASP A 93 -3.49 -17.14 5.22
C ASP A 93 -4.85 -17.08 4.52
N VAL A 94 -4.99 -17.85 3.45
CA VAL A 94 -6.27 -18.06 2.78
C VAL A 94 -7.04 -19.16 3.53
N PHE A 95 -8.25 -18.85 4.00
CA PHE A 95 -9.10 -19.83 4.69
C PHE A 95 -10.15 -20.44 3.76
N GLU A 96 -10.58 -19.70 2.75
CA GLU A 96 -11.55 -20.12 1.76
C GLU A 96 -10.93 -21.10 0.75
N THR A 97 -11.78 -21.92 0.12
CA THR A 97 -11.32 -22.81 -0.95
C THR A 97 -11.04 -21.99 -2.20
N LEU A 98 -9.79 -22.07 -2.70
CA LEU A 98 -9.41 -21.47 -3.97
C LEU A 98 -9.58 -22.47 -5.13
N ARG A 99 -10.07 -21.96 -6.26
CA ARG A 99 -10.09 -22.67 -7.53
C ARG A 99 -9.35 -21.86 -8.57
N VAL A 100 -8.53 -22.54 -9.38
CA VAL A 100 -8.00 -21.96 -10.61
C VAL A 100 -8.95 -22.28 -11.75
N VAL A 101 -9.31 -21.26 -12.52
CA VAL A 101 -10.10 -21.39 -13.74
C VAL A 101 -9.14 -21.62 -14.91
N THR A 102 -9.40 -22.66 -15.70
CA THR A 102 -8.64 -23.01 -16.90
C THR A 102 -9.59 -23.05 -18.10
N LYS A 103 -9.05 -23.27 -19.31
CA LYS A 103 -9.87 -23.43 -20.52
C LYS A 103 -10.85 -24.61 -20.42
N ASP A 104 -10.50 -25.64 -19.64
CA ASP A 104 -11.25 -26.89 -19.51
C ASP A 104 -12.18 -26.94 -18.28
N GLY A 105 -12.34 -25.82 -17.56
CA GLY A 105 -13.19 -25.72 -16.38
C GLY A 105 -12.50 -25.08 -15.18
N SER A 106 -12.68 -25.64 -13.99
CA SER A 106 -11.97 -25.17 -12.80
C SER A 106 -11.53 -26.33 -11.93
N ARG A 107 -10.43 -26.16 -11.19
CA ARG A 107 -9.94 -27.15 -10.22
C ARG A 107 -9.52 -26.48 -8.92
N THR A 108 -9.69 -27.19 -7.81
CA THR A 108 -9.19 -26.73 -6.51
C THR A 108 -7.67 -26.64 -6.52
N VAL A 109 -7.12 -25.62 -5.86
CA VAL A 109 -5.67 -25.48 -5.63
C VAL A 109 -5.35 -25.62 -4.14
N ASN A 110 -4.10 -25.96 -3.84
CA ASN A 110 -3.63 -26.01 -2.47
C ASN A 110 -3.55 -24.59 -1.88
N ARG A 111 -4.57 -24.17 -1.14
CA ARG A 111 -4.64 -22.81 -0.56
C ARG A 111 -3.44 -22.44 0.33
N ALA A 112 -2.70 -23.42 0.85
CA ALA A 112 -1.51 -23.16 1.67
C ALA A 112 -0.34 -22.52 0.90
N GLU A 113 -0.33 -22.65 -0.43
CA GLU A 113 0.65 -22.01 -1.33
C GLU A 113 0.31 -20.54 -1.64
N TYR A 114 -0.83 -20.05 -1.16
CA TYR A 114 -1.34 -18.70 -1.44
C TYR A 114 -1.47 -17.89 -0.16
N LYS A 115 -1.31 -16.58 -0.30
CA LYS A 115 -1.54 -15.60 0.76
C LYS A 115 -2.40 -14.45 0.22
N LEU A 116 -3.21 -13.86 1.09
CA LEU A 116 -3.92 -12.63 0.77
C LEU A 116 -3.06 -11.44 1.18
N VAL A 117 -2.63 -10.65 0.19
CA VAL A 117 -1.92 -9.41 0.44
C VAL A 117 -2.82 -8.40 1.15
N GLN A 118 -2.24 -7.67 2.10
CA GLN A 118 -2.88 -6.62 2.85
C GLN A 118 -2.09 -5.31 2.75
N THR A 119 -2.64 -4.24 3.32
CA THR A 119 -1.97 -2.96 3.51
C THR A 119 -1.94 -2.63 5.02
N PRO A 120 -0.99 -1.81 5.52
CA PRO A 120 -0.02 -0.99 4.80
C PRO A 120 1.12 -1.79 4.17
N GLN A 121 1.44 -1.48 2.92
CA GLN A 121 2.65 -1.95 2.26
C GLN A 121 3.75 -0.91 2.47
N VAL A 122 4.92 -1.30 2.99
CA VAL A 122 5.97 -0.36 3.40
C VAL A 122 7.23 -0.58 2.57
N PHE A 123 7.72 0.52 2.00
CA PHE A 123 8.85 0.52 1.09
C PHE A 123 9.84 1.63 1.43
N ASP A 124 11.09 1.41 1.04
CA ASP A 124 12.06 2.46 0.82
C ASP A 124 11.53 3.43 -0.25
N THR A 125 11.60 4.74 0.05
CA THR A 125 10.99 5.77 -0.80
C THR A 125 11.62 5.84 -2.18
N GLU A 126 12.93 5.68 -2.29
CA GLU A 126 13.65 5.73 -3.56
C GLU A 126 13.31 4.52 -4.43
N LEU A 127 13.29 3.32 -3.83
CA LEU A 127 12.87 2.09 -4.49
C LEU A 127 11.45 2.21 -5.05
N LEU A 128 10.49 2.65 -4.24
CA LEU A 128 9.10 2.72 -4.66
C LEU A 128 8.91 3.77 -5.75
N LYS A 129 9.51 4.96 -5.60
CA LYS A 129 9.48 5.99 -6.65
C LYS A 129 10.09 5.50 -7.95
N GLN A 130 11.19 4.75 -7.89
CA GLN A 130 11.80 4.16 -9.08
C GLN A 130 10.85 3.19 -9.77
N ALA A 131 10.16 2.32 -9.01
CA ALA A 131 9.17 1.39 -9.54
C ALA A 131 8.02 2.12 -10.27
N TYR A 132 7.51 3.21 -9.69
CA TYR A 132 6.41 4.00 -10.27
C TYR A 132 6.79 4.86 -11.49
N ARG A 133 8.06 4.86 -11.90
CA ARG A 133 8.47 5.46 -13.19
C ARG A 133 8.10 4.60 -14.40
N GLN A 134 7.79 3.33 -14.20
CA GLN A 134 7.33 2.46 -15.28
C GLN A 134 5.91 2.84 -15.75
N ASP A 135 5.57 2.43 -16.96
CA ASP A 135 4.22 2.61 -17.49
C ASP A 135 3.20 1.74 -16.76
N PHE A 136 1.96 2.21 -16.70
CA PHE A 136 0.88 1.45 -16.07
C PHE A 136 0.68 0.09 -16.77
N ASN A 137 0.54 -0.97 -15.97
CA ASN A 137 0.16 -2.29 -16.41
C ASN A 137 -1.10 -2.74 -15.64
N PRO A 138 -2.15 -3.26 -16.30
CA PRO A 138 -3.33 -3.80 -15.64
C PRO A 138 -3.06 -4.93 -14.63
N LEU A 139 -1.91 -5.59 -14.72
CA LEU A 139 -1.47 -6.62 -13.76
C LEU A 139 -0.96 -6.03 -12.43
N PHE A 140 -0.74 -4.70 -12.35
CA PHE A 140 -0.41 -4.03 -11.10
C PHE A 140 -1.64 -3.91 -10.22
N THR A 141 -1.81 -4.89 -9.34
CA THR A 141 -2.96 -4.99 -8.44
C THR A 141 -2.69 -4.33 -7.09
N ASP A 142 -1.43 -4.12 -6.74
CA ASP A 142 -0.94 -3.51 -5.51
C ASP A 142 0.45 -2.88 -5.71
N ASP A 143 1.07 -2.33 -4.67
CA ASP A 143 2.37 -1.65 -4.81
C ASP A 143 3.54 -2.66 -4.93
N ALA A 144 3.41 -3.83 -4.31
CA ALA A 144 4.38 -4.91 -4.43
C ALA A 144 4.53 -5.41 -5.87
N SER A 145 3.41 -5.63 -6.58
CA SER A 145 3.43 -6.05 -7.99
C SER A 145 4.08 -5.00 -8.92
N VAL A 146 4.01 -3.71 -8.59
CA VAL A 146 4.73 -2.65 -9.30
C VAL A 146 6.24 -2.81 -9.12
N VAL A 147 6.70 -3.04 -7.87
CA VAL A 147 8.12 -3.25 -7.56
C VAL A 147 8.63 -4.57 -8.17
N GLU A 148 7.85 -5.64 -8.13
CA GLU A 148 8.17 -6.96 -8.73
C GLU A 148 8.40 -6.90 -10.24
N ALA A 149 7.67 -6.04 -10.94
CA ALA A 149 7.83 -5.89 -12.38
C ALA A 149 9.18 -5.32 -12.83
N MET A 150 9.96 -4.72 -11.92
CA MET A 150 11.26 -4.14 -12.25
C MET A 150 12.31 -5.18 -12.64
N ASN A 151 12.14 -6.48 -12.31
CA ASN A 151 13.10 -7.57 -12.58
C ASN A 151 14.56 -7.29 -12.10
N ILE A 152 14.76 -6.35 -11.19
CA ILE A 152 16.06 -6.05 -10.56
C ILE A 152 16.27 -7.00 -9.37
N PRO A 153 17.50 -7.41 -9.01
CA PRO A 153 17.74 -8.18 -7.79
C PRO A 153 17.39 -7.36 -6.54
N PHE A 154 16.17 -7.53 -6.04
CA PHE A 154 15.75 -6.98 -4.75
C PHE A 154 15.17 -8.10 -3.89
N PHE A 155 15.20 -7.89 -2.57
CA PHE A 155 14.70 -8.87 -1.61
C PHE A 155 13.18 -8.70 -1.49
N SER A 156 12.43 -9.67 -1.98
CA SER A 156 10.97 -9.64 -1.97
C SER A 156 10.37 -10.25 -0.69
N LEU A 157 9.45 -9.49 -0.12
CA LEU A 157 8.20 -9.92 0.48
C LEU A 157 8.25 -10.87 1.69
N LYS A 158 8.49 -10.31 2.88
CA LYS A 158 8.25 -11.07 4.12
C LYS A 158 6.80 -10.93 4.57
N ALA A 159 6.07 -12.04 4.48
CA ALA A 159 4.79 -12.24 5.14
C ALA A 159 4.87 -11.93 6.65
N ILE A 160 4.08 -10.97 7.12
CA ILE A 160 3.83 -10.75 8.55
C ILE A 160 2.34 -10.96 8.84
N GLY A 161 2.07 -11.69 9.93
CA GLY A 161 0.79 -12.36 10.24
C GLY A 161 -0.43 -11.45 10.44
N LYS A 162 -1.52 -12.07 10.95
CA LYS A 162 -2.89 -11.54 10.93
C LYS A 162 -3.00 -10.07 11.36
N ILE A 163 -3.60 -9.27 10.47
CA ILE A 163 -4.23 -7.97 10.77
C ILE A 163 -5.50 -8.24 11.57
#